data_AF-A0A9W9YBZ9-F1
#
_entry.id   AF-A0A9W9YBZ9-F1
#
_cell.length_a   1.000
_cell.length_b   1.000
_cell.length_c   1.000
_cell.angle_alpha   90.00
_cell.angle_beta   90.00
_cell.angle_gamma   90.00
#
_symmetry.space_group_name_H-M   'P 1'
#
loop_
_entity.id
_entity.type
_entity.pdbx_description
1 polymer ?
#
loop_
_entity_poly.entity_id
_entity_poly.type
_entity_poly.pdbx_seq_one_letter_code
_entity_poly.pdbx_strand_id
1 'polypeptide(L)'
;MSVADAAIADSNTDSSIEEQENVIVSSRERVMTEKGLDYQRQLLQRDCESTLRAWNKQTEIAKLALSISTDVTLLQRERYKLETRMDDLTNACQRLSDLFDSEETKSKAMESHEKWLQETMGVSRSIKDRISGLQLEMQERASLYSTHSSRSKTSHKSSKHSSSSRKSSKHSNSSLPGRAEMIAKAARLAPN
;
A
#
# COMPACT_ATOMS: atom_id res chain seq x y z
N MET A 1 -72.17 -2.90 72.52
CA MET A 1 -71.91 -1.44 72.50
C MET A 1 -70.74 -1.22 71.56
N SER A 2 -70.81 -0.20 70.70
CA SER A 2 -69.79 0.34 69.76
C SER A 2 -69.04 -0.64 68.84
N VAL A 3 -69.12 -0.57 67.51
CA VAL A 3 -68.56 0.45 66.58
C VAL A 3 -67.09 0.76 66.86
N ALA A 4 -66.13 0.25 66.06
CA ALA A 4 -65.69 0.71 64.74
C ALA A 4 -64.43 1.59 64.87
N ASP A 5 -63.37 1.32 64.11
CA ASP A 5 -63.07 2.08 62.88
C ASP A 5 -61.87 1.54 62.09
N ALA A 6 -61.70 2.00 60.85
CA ALA A 6 -60.61 1.62 59.94
C ALA A 6 -59.94 2.85 59.27
N ALA A 7 -58.61 2.83 59.15
CA ALA A 7 -57.77 3.61 58.22
C ALA A 7 -56.34 3.01 58.28
N ILE A 8 -55.58 2.68 57.23
CA ILE A 8 -55.38 3.15 55.83
C ILE A 8 -54.48 4.41 55.72
N ALA A 9 -53.50 4.32 54.80
CA ALA A 9 -52.52 5.36 54.37
C ALA A 9 -51.43 5.71 55.41
N ASP A 10 -50.17 6.06 55.09
CA ASP A 10 -49.34 6.04 53.85
C ASP A 10 -47.85 6.22 54.25
N SER A 11 -46.77 6.15 53.45
CA SER A 11 -46.50 5.92 52.01
C SER A 11 -45.02 5.52 51.81
N ASN A 12 -44.57 5.31 50.54
CA ASN A 12 -43.18 5.37 50.02
C ASN A 12 -42.15 4.33 50.55
N THR A 13 -41.77 3.30 49.80
CA THR A 13 -40.91 3.26 48.58
C THR A 13 -39.44 3.68 48.80
N ASP A 14 -38.57 2.68 48.92
CA ASP A 14 -37.21 2.70 48.35
C ASP A 14 -36.80 1.24 48.03
N SER A 15 -37.09 0.70 46.84
CA SER A 15 -36.22 0.69 45.66
C SER A 15 -34.74 0.35 45.90
N SER A 16 -34.45 -0.92 46.15
CA SER A 16 -33.19 -1.52 45.68
C SER A 16 -33.48 -2.84 44.98
N ILE A 17 -33.69 -2.68 43.68
CA ILE A 17 -34.07 -3.65 42.67
C ILE A 17 -33.03 -4.79 42.63
N GLU A 18 -33.40 -5.96 43.15
CA GLU A 18 -32.74 -7.24 42.80
C GLU A 18 -33.31 -7.77 41.46
N GLU A 19 -33.26 -6.94 40.41
CA GLU A 19 -33.35 -7.46 39.05
C GLU A 19 -32.01 -8.12 38.72
N GLN A 20 -31.85 -9.35 39.21
CA GLN A 20 -31.11 -10.33 38.42
C GLN A 20 -31.75 -10.34 37.04
N GLU A 21 -31.08 -9.72 36.08
CA GLU A 21 -31.42 -9.78 34.67
C GLU A 21 -31.20 -11.23 34.21
N ASN A 22 -32.18 -12.08 34.53
CA ASN A 22 -32.25 -13.46 34.12
C ASN A 22 -32.65 -13.45 32.64
N VAL A 23 -31.73 -12.96 31.81
CA VAL A 23 -31.78 -13.07 30.36
C VAL A 23 -31.85 -14.57 30.09
N ILE A 24 -33.06 -15.05 29.82
CA ILE A 24 -33.28 -16.39 29.29
C ILE A 24 -32.68 -16.38 27.89
N VAL A 25 -31.35 -16.55 27.81
CA VAL A 25 -30.62 -16.77 26.58
C VAL A 25 -31.17 -18.07 26.02
N SER A 26 -32.13 -17.94 25.11
CA SER A 26 -32.81 -19.08 24.52
C SER A 26 -31.79 -19.96 23.82
N SER A 27 -31.38 -21.05 24.47
CA SER A 27 -30.39 -22.02 23.99
C SER A 27 -30.87 -22.84 22.79
N ARG A 28 -31.93 -22.39 22.11
CA ARG A 28 -32.55 -23.06 20.99
C ARG A 28 -31.73 -22.79 19.74
N GLU A 29 -31.01 -23.82 19.29
CA GLU A 29 -30.23 -23.80 18.06
C GLU A 29 -31.08 -23.26 16.89
N ARG A 30 -30.66 -22.14 16.31
CA ARG A 30 -31.33 -21.52 15.16
C ARG A 30 -30.85 -22.20 13.89
N VAL A 31 -31.39 -23.36 13.60
CA VAL A 31 -31.19 -24.04 12.31
C VAL A 31 -31.77 -23.15 11.20
N MET A 32 -30.97 -22.86 10.18
CA MET A 32 -31.39 -22.10 9.01
C MET A 32 -32.45 -22.88 8.24
N THR A 33 -33.54 -22.20 7.86
CA THR A 33 -34.55 -22.80 6.96
C THR A 33 -34.03 -22.79 5.52
N GLU A 34 -34.56 -23.67 4.67
CA GLU A 34 -34.26 -23.73 3.22
C GLU A 34 -34.35 -22.34 2.56
N LYS A 35 -35.44 -21.60 2.81
CA LYS A 35 -35.62 -20.21 2.34
C LYS A 35 -34.58 -19.24 2.89
N GLY A 36 -34.07 -19.48 4.10
CA GLY A 36 -32.98 -18.70 4.70
C GLY A 36 -31.64 -18.97 4.00
N LEU A 37 -31.37 -20.24 3.65
CA LEU A 37 -30.18 -20.62 2.88
C LEU A 37 -30.23 -20.03 1.46
N ASP A 38 -31.38 -20.08 0.79
CA ASP A 38 -31.57 -19.47 -0.53
C ASP A 38 -31.35 -17.95 -0.49
N TYR A 39 -31.88 -17.26 0.52
CA TYR A 39 -31.65 -15.83 0.72
C TYR A 39 -30.16 -15.52 0.96
N GLN A 40 -29.47 -16.30 1.80
CA GLN A 40 -28.04 -16.14 2.05
C GLN A 40 -27.21 -16.39 0.77
N ARG A 41 -27.56 -17.41 -0.01
CA ARG A 41 -26.92 -17.72 -1.30
C ARG A 41 -27.06 -16.54 -2.28
N GLN A 42 -28.26 -15.98 -2.43
CA GLN A 42 -28.50 -14.80 -3.27
C GLN A 42 -27.71 -13.56 -2.80
N LEU A 43 -27.63 -13.34 -1.48
CA LEU A 43 -26.87 -12.23 -0.91
C LEU A 43 -25.37 -12.35 -1.19
N LEU A 44 -24.79 -13.54 -1.00
CA LEU A 44 -23.37 -13.80 -1.25
C LEU A 44 -23.04 -13.85 -2.74
N GLN A 45 -23.97 -14.34 -3.59
CA GLN A 45 -23.82 -14.27 -5.04
C GLN A 45 -23.69 -12.81 -5.49
N ARG A 46 -24.56 -11.92 -5.01
CA ARG A 46 -24.48 -10.49 -5.31
C ARG A 46 -23.16 -9.85 -4.82
N ASP A 47 -22.60 -10.31 -3.71
CA ASP A 47 -21.30 -9.86 -3.18
C ASP A 47 -20.13 -10.33 -4.07
N CYS A 48 -20.11 -11.60 -4.46
CA CYS A 48 -19.15 -12.17 -5.41
C CYS A 48 -19.25 -11.47 -6.80
N GLU A 49 -20.46 -11.21 -7.33
CA GLU A 49 -20.65 -10.43 -8.56
C GLU A 49 -20.22 -8.94 -8.44
N SER A 50 -20.37 -8.35 -7.25
CA SER A 50 -19.96 -6.96 -6.98
C SER A 50 -18.44 -6.84 -6.94
N THR A 51 -17.79 -7.70 -6.16
CA THR A 51 -16.33 -7.79 -6.06
C THR A 51 -15.69 -8.19 -7.39
N LEU A 52 -16.31 -9.09 -8.17
CA LEU A 52 -15.85 -9.48 -9.51
C LEU A 52 -15.84 -8.28 -10.47
N ARG A 53 -16.88 -7.43 -10.45
CA ARG A 53 -16.91 -6.19 -11.25
C ARG A 53 -15.85 -5.18 -10.79
N ALA A 54 -15.61 -5.06 -9.48
CA ALA A 54 -14.58 -4.20 -8.94
C ALA A 54 -13.15 -4.67 -9.31
N TRP A 55 -12.90 -5.98 -9.24
CA TRP A 55 -11.66 -6.62 -9.68
C TRP A 55 -11.43 -6.42 -11.17
N ASN A 56 -12.39 -6.79 -12.05
CA ASN A 56 -12.27 -6.59 -13.50
C ASN A 56 -11.92 -5.14 -13.86
N LYS A 57 -12.62 -4.17 -13.24
CA LYS A 57 -12.33 -2.74 -13.44
C LYS A 57 -10.91 -2.38 -13.02
N GLN A 58 -10.42 -2.90 -11.89
CA GLN A 58 -9.06 -2.65 -11.41
C GLN A 58 -8.00 -3.34 -12.29
N THR A 59 -8.28 -4.53 -12.83
CA THR A 59 -7.44 -5.24 -13.80
C THR A 59 -7.23 -4.40 -15.06
N GLU A 60 -8.29 -3.84 -15.63
CA GLU A 60 -8.19 -2.96 -16.81
C GLU A 60 -7.46 -1.64 -16.50
N ILE A 61 -7.68 -1.03 -15.33
CA ILE A 61 -6.92 0.14 -14.88
C ILE A 61 -5.42 -0.19 -14.75
N ALA A 62 -5.08 -1.36 -14.20
CA ALA A 62 -3.70 -1.81 -14.04
C ALA A 62 -3.02 -2.11 -15.38
N LYS A 63 -3.72 -2.75 -16.33
CA LYS A 63 -3.25 -2.97 -17.71
C LYS A 63 -3.03 -1.64 -18.45
N LEU A 64 -3.92 -0.67 -18.28
CA LEU A 64 -3.77 0.67 -18.87
C LEU A 64 -2.58 1.42 -18.25
N ALA A 65 -2.43 1.40 -16.93
CA ALA A 65 -1.29 2.02 -16.25
C ALA A 65 0.03 1.39 -16.72
N LEU A 66 0.08 0.06 -16.89
CA LEU A 66 1.23 -0.68 -17.40
C LEU A 66 1.65 -0.24 -18.83
N SER A 67 0.68 0.05 -19.71
CA SER A 67 0.98 0.40 -21.11
C SER A 67 1.37 1.87 -21.30
N ILE A 68 0.86 2.80 -20.48
CA ILE A 68 1.11 4.25 -20.66
C ILE A 68 2.09 4.86 -19.65
N SER A 69 2.27 4.27 -18.47
CA SER A 69 2.99 4.92 -17.37
C SER A 69 4.49 4.62 -17.33
N THR A 70 5.24 5.65 -16.94
CA THR A 70 6.64 5.57 -16.47
C THR A 70 6.78 5.91 -14.98
N ASP A 71 5.68 6.26 -14.30
CA ASP A 71 5.65 6.55 -12.86
C ASP A 71 5.61 5.23 -12.07
N VAL A 72 6.74 4.89 -11.46
CA VAL A 72 6.91 3.73 -10.57
C VAL A 72 5.93 3.76 -9.40
N THR A 73 5.60 4.93 -8.84
CA THR A 73 4.71 5.04 -7.68
C THR A 73 3.25 4.76 -8.05
N LEU A 74 2.82 5.22 -9.24
CA LEU A 74 1.53 4.86 -9.82
C LEU A 74 1.45 3.35 -10.07
N LEU A 75 2.46 2.77 -10.73
CA LEU A 75 2.52 1.35 -11.05
C LEU A 75 2.45 0.47 -9.78
N GLN A 76 3.20 0.82 -8.73
CA GLN A 76 3.14 0.14 -7.44
C GLN A 76 1.75 0.25 -6.78
N ARG A 77 1.12 1.43 -6.82
CA ARG A 77 -0.23 1.66 -6.28
C ARG A 77 -1.30 0.84 -7.00
N GLU A 78 -1.28 0.82 -8.33
CA GLU A 78 -2.29 0.07 -9.09
C GLU A 78 -2.11 -1.45 -8.98
N ARG A 79 -0.86 -1.94 -8.84
CA ARG A 79 -0.61 -3.34 -8.45
C ARG A 79 -1.20 -3.65 -7.07
N TYR A 80 -0.91 -2.85 -6.05
CA TYR A 80 -1.40 -3.12 -4.69
C TYR A 80 -2.94 -3.13 -4.61
N LYS A 81 -3.60 -2.20 -5.31
CA LYS A 81 -5.07 -2.20 -5.45
C LYS A 81 -5.57 -3.46 -6.15
N LEU A 82 -4.91 -3.91 -7.22
CA LEU A 82 -5.29 -5.12 -7.96
C LEU A 82 -5.19 -6.36 -7.07
N GLU A 83 -4.09 -6.52 -6.34
CA GLU A 83 -3.90 -7.61 -5.37
C GLU A 83 -5.00 -7.56 -4.29
N THR A 84 -5.26 -6.38 -3.70
CA THR A 84 -6.35 -6.19 -2.72
C THR A 84 -7.73 -6.57 -3.28
N ARG A 85 -8.04 -6.22 -4.54
CA ARG A 85 -9.32 -6.59 -5.17
C ARG A 85 -9.42 -8.08 -5.49
N MET A 86 -8.31 -8.76 -5.72
CA MET A 86 -8.30 -10.21 -5.89
C MET A 86 -8.54 -10.92 -4.54
N ASP A 87 -8.02 -10.38 -3.45
CA ASP A 87 -8.31 -10.87 -2.10
C ASP A 87 -9.79 -10.65 -1.73
N ASP A 88 -10.35 -9.46 -1.98
CA ASP A 88 -11.80 -9.17 -1.82
C ASP A 88 -12.67 -10.19 -2.57
N LEU A 89 -12.34 -10.44 -3.84
CA LEU A 89 -13.04 -11.38 -4.73
C LEU A 89 -12.94 -12.82 -4.23
N THR A 90 -11.73 -13.26 -3.87
CA THR A 90 -11.47 -14.59 -3.30
C THR A 90 -12.31 -14.81 -2.04
N ASN A 91 -12.30 -13.86 -1.12
CA ASN A 91 -13.07 -13.94 0.12
C ASN A 91 -14.59 -13.94 -0.13
N ALA A 92 -15.10 -13.19 -1.12
CA ALA A 92 -16.52 -13.19 -1.46
C ALA A 92 -16.99 -14.50 -2.11
N CYS A 93 -16.25 -15.02 -3.10
CA CYS A 93 -16.64 -16.21 -3.82
C CYS A 93 -16.31 -17.52 -3.07
N GLN A 94 -15.36 -17.53 -2.13
CA GLN A 94 -15.17 -18.64 -1.20
C GLN A 94 -16.39 -18.80 -0.29
N ARG A 95 -16.83 -17.71 0.37
CA ARG A 95 -18.04 -17.69 1.22
C ARG A 95 -19.29 -18.19 0.48
N LEU A 96 -19.39 -17.94 -0.82
CA LEU A 96 -20.45 -18.47 -1.68
C LEU A 96 -20.27 -19.98 -1.96
N SER A 97 -19.05 -20.41 -2.30
CA SER A 97 -18.72 -21.82 -2.57
C SER A 97 -18.95 -22.73 -1.36
N ASP A 98 -18.75 -22.21 -0.15
CA ASP A 98 -19.01 -22.93 1.11
C ASP A 98 -20.50 -23.27 1.32
N LEU A 99 -21.42 -22.57 0.64
CA LEU A 99 -22.88 -22.85 0.64
C LEU A 99 -23.35 -23.74 -0.51
N PHE A 100 -22.44 -24.26 -1.34
CA PHE A 100 -22.79 -25.26 -2.34
C PHE A 100 -22.66 -26.67 -1.74
N ASP A 101 -23.69 -27.50 -1.93
CA ASP A 101 -23.64 -28.91 -1.55
C ASP A 101 -23.07 -29.78 -2.69
N SER A 102 -23.19 -29.33 -3.94
CA SER A 102 -22.71 -30.05 -5.12
C SER A 102 -21.24 -29.78 -5.43
N GLU A 103 -20.48 -30.87 -5.55
CA GLU A 103 -19.06 -30.85 -5.94
C GLU A 103 -18.85 -30.29 -7.35
N GLU A 104 -19.80 -30.49 -8.27
CA GLU A 104 -19.73 -29.93 -9.62
C GLU A 104 -19.76 -28.39 -9.60
N THR A 105 -20.60 -27.81 -8.73
CA THR A 105 -20.68 -26.35 -8.58
C THR A 105 -19.45 -25.77 -7.90
N LYS A 106 -18.85 -26.48 -6.93
CA LYS A 106 -17.56 -26.10 -6.33
C LYS A 106 -16.43 -26.13 -7.35
N SER A 107 -16.35 -27.21 -8.13
CA SER A 107 -15.32 -27.38 -9.16
C SER A 107 -15.34 -26.27 -10.21
N LYS A 108 -16.54 -25.89 -10.72
CA LYS A 108 -16.69 -24.75 -11.64
C LYS A 108 -16.32 -23.41 -11.02
N ALA A 109 -16.60 -23.20 -9.74
CA ALA A 109 -16.20 -22.00 -9.01
C ALA A 109 -14.68 -21.93 -8.83
N MET A 110 -14.02 -23.04 -8.48
CA MET A 110 -12.56 -23.14 -8.39
C MET A 110 -11.87 -22.90 -9.75
N GLU A 111 -12.38 -23.48 -10.85
CA GLU A 111 -11.83 -23.26 -12.19
C GLU A 111 -11.92 -21.78 -12.61
N SER A 112 -12.99 -21.08 -12.20
CA SER A 112 -13.17 -19.65 -12.45
C SER A 112 -12.21 -18.81 -11.60
N HIS A 113 -12.03 -19.18 -10.32
CA HIS A 113 -11.11 -18.52 -9.39
C HIS A 113 -9.65 -18.63 -9.83
N GLU A 114 -9.22 -19.82 -10.28
CA GLU A 114 -7.87 -20.05 -10.81
C GLU A 114 -7.56 -19.14 -12.01
N LYS A 115 -8.53 -18.94 -12.92
CA LYS A 115 -8.37 -18.01 -14.06
C LYS A 115 -8.14 -16.57 -13.60
N TRP A 116 -8.90 -16.10 -12.61
CA TRP A 116 -8.73 -14.75 -12.04
C TRP A 116 -7.40 -14.60 -11.28
N LEU A 117 -6.94 -15.65 -10.59
CA LEU A 117 -5.61 -15.69 -9.95
C LEU A 117 -4.50 -15.59 -10.99
N GLN A 118 -4.53 -16.41 -12.05
CA GLN A 118 -3.51 -16.39 -13.10
C GLN A 118 -3.43 -15.05 -13.83
N GLU A 119 -4.58 -14.43 -14.13
CA GLU A 119 -4.61 -13.09 -14.72
C GLU A 119 -4.02 -12.03 -13.77
N THR A 120 -4.42 -12.05 -12.49
CA THR A 120 -3.88 -11.15 -11.46
C THR A 120 -2.37 -11.29 -11.31
N MET A 121 -1.87 -12.53 -11.27
CA MET A 121 -0.44 -12.86 -11.21
C MET A 121 0.29 -12.39 -12.47
N GLY A 122 -0.30 -12.56 -13.65
CA GLY A 122 0.24 -12.09 -14.93
C GLY A 122 0.45 -10.59 -14.93
N VAL A 123 -0.62 -9.80 -14.69
CA VAL A 123 -0.56 -8.33 -14.66
C VAL A 123 0.40 -7.84 -13.57
N SER A 124 0.35 -8.43 -12.38
CA SER A 124 1.23 -8.04 -11.25
C SER A 124 2.70 -8.35 -11.53
N ARG A 125 3.02 -9.41 -12.27
CA ARG A 125 4.39 -9.73 -12.74
C ARG A 125 4.85 -8.69 -13.76
N SER A 126 4.06 -8.44 -14.81
CA SER A 126 4.42 -7.44 -15.83
C SER A 126 4.61 -6.03 -15.25
N ILE A 127 3.86 -5.64 -14.21
CA ILE A 127 4.09 -4.39 -13.49
C ILE A 127 5.43 -4.39 -12.74
N LYS A 128 5.81 -5.49 -12.07
CA LYS A 128 7.13 -5.61 -11.41
C LYS A 128 8.27 -5.53 -12.43
N ASP A 129 8.12 -6.20 -13.57
CA ASP A 129 9.11 -6.19 -14.64
C ASP A 129 9.27 -4.77 -15.22
N ARG A 130 8.16 -4.06 -15.45
CA ARG A 130 8.17 -2.67 -15.93
C ARG A 130 8.82 -1.72 -14.93
N ILE A 131 8.51 -1.85 -13.64
CA ILE A 131 9.15 -1.06 -12.56
C ILE A 131 10.67 -1.30 -12.55
N SER A 132 11.09 -2.56 -12.65
CA SER A 132 12.52 -2.94 -12.63
C SER A 132 13.26 -2.33 -13.83
N GLY A 133 12.66 -2.38 -15.03
CA GLY A 133 13.21 -1.73 -16.22
C GLY A 133 13.33 -0.21 -16.08
N LEU A 134 12.30 0.46 -15.55
CA LEU A 134 12.31 1.92 -15.31
C LEU A 134 13.38 2.34 -14.29
N GLN A 135 13.62 1.54 -13.26
CA GLN A 135 14.67 1.78 -12.27
C GLN A 135 16.07 1.60 -12.89
N LEU A 136 16.26 0.60 -13.75
CA LEU A 136 17.50 0.40 -14.49
C LEU A 136 17.79 1.56 -15.47
N GLU A 137 16.81 1.96 -16.28
CA GLU A 137 16.92 3.12 -17.19
C GLU A 137 17.34 4.40 -16.44
N MET A 138 16.79 4.61 -15.24
CA MET A 138 17.13 5.76 -14.39
C MET A 138 18.57 5.69 -13.88
N GLN A 139 19.04 4.51 -13.46
CA GLN A 139 20.42 4.28 -13.03
C GLN A 139 21.43 4.45 -14.18
N GLU A 140 21.10 3.95 -15.37
CA GLU A 140 21.91 4.11 -16.58
C GLU A 140 22.06 5.58 -16.96
N ARG A 141 20.94 6.33 -17.01
CA ARG A 141 20.96 7.79 -17.24
C ARG A 141 21.81 8.52 -16.19
N ALA A 142 21.64 8.21 -14.91
CA ALA A 142 22.45 8.80 -13.84
C ALA A 142 23.95 8.52 -13.99
N SER A 143 24.33 7.30 -14.41
CA SER A 143 25.72 6.94 -14.65
C SER A 143 26.33 7.71 -15.82
N LEU A 144 25.59 7.86 -16.93
CA LEU A 144 26.02 8.64 -18.10
C LEU A 144 26.28 10.10 -17.72
N TYR A 145 25.35 10.75 -17.02
CA TYR A 145 25.55 12.14 -16.54
C TYR A 145 26.76 12.26 -15.59
N SER A 146 27.05 11.24 -14.78
CA SER A 146 28.25 11.24 -13.92
C SER A 146 29.57 11.15 -14.71
N THR A 147 29.60 10.51 -15.88
CA THR A 147 30.82 10.45 -16.72
C THR A 147 31.23 11.80 -17.33
N HIS A 148 30.32 12.77 -17.38
CA HIS A 148 30.61 14.12 -17.89
C HIS A 148 31.23 15.05 -16.84
N SER A 149 31.22 14.66 -15.55
CA SER A 149 31.68 15.50 -14.43
C SER A 149 33.16 15.30 -14.04
N SER A 150 33.91 14.44 -14.73
CA SER A 150 35.29 14.07 -14.39
C SER A 150 36.36 14.59 -15.36
N ARG A 151 36.01 15.46 -16.32
CA ARG A 151 36.97 15.98 -17.33
C ARG A 151 37.10 17.51 -17.34
N SER A 152 37.42 18.10 -16.19
CA SER A 152 37.95 19.47 -16.12
C SER A 152 38.78 19.73 -14.86
N LYS A 153 39.97 20.34 -15.07
CA LYS A 153 41.01 20.70 -14.07
C LYS A 153 41.85 19.47 -13.64
N THR A 154 43.19 19.42 -13.79
CA THR A 154 44.17 20.51 -13.86
C THR A 154 45.35 20.24 -14.83
N SER A 155 45.67 21.18 -15.72
CA SER A 155 46.98 21.22 -16.43
C SER A 155 47.39 22.65 -16.86
N HIS A 156 47.31 23.60 -15.93
CA HIS A 156 47.85 24.95 -16.11
C HIS A 156 48.91 25.29 -15.06
N LYS A 157 50.20 25.10 -15.40
CA LYS A 157 51.20 26.19 -15.44
C LYS A 157 52.63 25.72 -15.77
N SER A 158 53.11 26.19 -16.93
CA SER A 158 54.41 26.86 -17.15
C SER A 158 55.65 26.56 -16.28
N SER A 159 56.68 25.99 -16.89
CA SER A 159 58.09 26.49 -16.94
C SER A 159 58.89 25.46 -17.77
N LYS A 160 59.66 25.76 -18.83
CA LYS A 160 60.57 26.86 -19.20
C LYS A 160 61.91 26.82 -18.43
N HIS A 161 62.97 26.49 -19.19
CA HIS A 161 64.41 26.59 -18.90
C HIS A 161 65.10 25.43 -18.14
N SER A 162 65.88 24.65 -18.89
CA SER A 162 66.95 23.77 -18.38
C SER A 162 68.24 24.55 -18.09
N SER A 163 69.03 24.05 -17.14
CA SER A 163 70.45 24.34 -16.88
C SER A 163 70.90 25.80 -16.60
N SER A 164 71.23 26.11 -15.34
CA SER A 164 72.63 26.27 -14.90
C SER A 164 72.77 26.82 -13.46
N SER A 165 73.91 26.54 -12.79
CA SER A 165 74.38 27.06 -11.48
C SER A 165 73.49 26.74 -10.25
N ARG A 166 73.93 25.93 -9.26
CA ARG A 166 75.01 26.04 -8.26
C ARG A 166 74.65 26.81 -6.96
N LYS A 167 74.56 26.02 -5.87
CA LYS A 167 75.16 26.24 -4.52
C LYS A 167 74.27 26.84 -3.38
N SER A 168 74.29 26.13 -2.23
CA SER A 168 73.94 26.55 -0.84
C SER A 168 72.50 27.03 -0.53
N SER A 169 71.95 26.95 0.70
CA SER A 169 72.21 26.10 1.88
C SER A 169 71.17 26.34 3.00
N LYS A 170 70.74 25.27 3.71
CA LYS A 170 70.10 25.25 5.06
C LYS A 170 68.69 25.88 5.28
N HIS A 171 68.04 25.37 6.33
CA HIS A 171 66.89 25.90 7.11
C HIS A 171 65.42 25.61 6.66
N SER A 172 64.93 24.45 7.10
CA SER A 172 63.82 24.22 8.07
C SER A 172 62.50 25.03 8.07
N ASN A 173 61.41 24.25 8.22
CA ASN A 173 60.18 24.44 9.05
C ASN A 173 58.87 25.04 8.48
N SER A 174 57.76 24.42 8.96
CA SER A 174 56.36 24.91 9.07
C SER A 174 55.53 25.04 7.77
N SER A 175 54.19 24.94 7.78
CA SER A 175 53.23 24.27 8.70
C SER A 175 51.85 24.16 8.04
N LEU A 176 51.19 23.01 8.20
CA LEU A 176 49.74 22.68 8.23
C LEU A 176 48.67 23.38 7.32
N PRO A 177 47.55 22.69 7.01
CA PRO A 177 46.60 23.12 5.98
C PRO A 177 45.46 24.02 6.47
N GLY A 178 45.13 25.06 5.69
CA GLY A 178 43.98 25.95 5.92
C GLY A 178 42.73 25.52 5.16
N ARG A 179 41.83 24.79 5.83
CA ARG A 179 40.47 24.48 5.34
C ARG A 179 39.59 25.73 5.51
N ALA A 180 39.20 26.38 4.42
CA ALA A 180 38.27 27.51 4.43
C ALA A 180 37.15 27.33 3.39
N GLU A 181 35.98 27.04 3.93
CA GLU A 181 34.69 26.90 3.26
C GLU A 181 34.11 28.29 2.93
N MET A 182 33.47 28.45 1.75
CA MET A 182 32.50 29.53 1.54
C MET A 182 31.54 29.21 0.38
N ILE A 183 30.25 29.04 0.73
CA ILE A 183 29.11 29.08 -0.18
C ILE A 183 28.42 30.42 0.03
N ALA A 184 28.21 31.25 -1.02
CA ALA A 184 27.02 32.10 -1.14
C ALA A 184 26.94 32.93 -2.45
N LYS A 185 25.80 32.73 -3.13
CA LYS A 185 24.89 33.75 -3.68
C LYS A 185 25.36 34.72 -4.79
N ALA A 186 24.79 34.43 -5.96
CA ALA A 186 24.19 35.35 -6.93
C ALA A 186 24.00 36.83 -6.53
N ALA A 187 24.51 37.72 -7.38
CA ALA A 187 23.94 39.03 -7.72
C ALA A 187 24.60 39.54 -9.03
N ARG A 188 23.95 40.51 -9.70
CA ARG A 188 24.36 41.17 -10.98
C ARG A 188 24.05 40.28 -12.20
N LEU A 189 23.51 40.79 -13.32
CA LEU A 189 23.70 42.12 -13.91
C LEU A 189 22.40 42.76 -14.46
N ALA A 190 22.10 43.95 -13.96
CA ALA A 190 21.87 45.18 -14.74
C ALA A 190 22.90 46.20 -14.19
N PRO A 191 23.36 47.26 -14.89
CA PRO A 191 22.63 48.15 -15.83
C PRO A 191 23.39 48.31 -17.18
N ASN A 192 23.08 49.23 -18.12
CA ASN A 192 22.13 50.34 -18.19
C ASN A 192 21.26 50.25 -19.45
#